data_AF-A0A965AME9-F1
#
_entry.id   AF-A0A965AME9-F1
#
_cell.length_a   1.000
_cell.length_b   1.000
_cell.length_c   1.000
_cell.angle_alpha   90.00
_cell.angle_beta   90.00
_cell.angle_gamma   90.00
#
_symmetry.space_group_name_H-M   'P 1'
#
loop_
_entity.id
_entity.type
_entity.pdbx_description
1 polymer ?
#
loop_
_entity_poly.entity_id
_entity_poly.type
_entity_poly.pdbx_seq_one_letter_code
_entity_poly.pdbx_strand_id
1 'polypeptide(L)'
;MALPGIFRRILALQVATSVAVILIGMIATGTATAAESAPVESPADAAEQLPPDVIAAKLSAEVAARQLEAKRLSDNDPLAALELLDQTAETVAAETSLPEATRNLLARRLERTRTDIEASAGKRRAELELDKQNAAIEAEIDRERGQKIEVDQRLAALVDQYNSLIDEQRFAEAEVIAKKAAQLSPDSVVARQLLSQSRVIRRIDTQKSLASSKGDALLDVVEDVEASSLPFVGPIEFPETRDWTDLTKSRARLAAENRSRMSPAEIEIKEKLSTPVKASYRDRPLAEVLDELAKQAKVPLHVDLVGLDSESVSTDTPVTIALDQSISLKSALKLLLEPLHLAPPR
;
A
#
# COMPACT_ATOMS: atom_id res chain seq x y z
N MET A 1 44.16 -0.23 -13.07
CA MET A 1 44.12 0.95 -12.18
C MET A 1 42.92 0.79 -11.26
N ALA A 2 42.98 0.20 -10.06
CA ALA A 2 43.98 0.25 -8.98
C ALA A 2 43.83 1.43 -7.99
N LEU A 3 42.72 1.41 -7.21
CA LEU A 3 42.67 1.66 -5.74
C LEU A 3 43.14 3.08 -5.24
N PRO A 4 43.17 3.42 -3.91
CA PRO A 4 42.02 4.13 -3.33
C PRO A 4 42.32 5.22 -2.24
N GLY A 5 41.31 6.02 -1.90
CA GLY A 5 41.05 6.49 -0.53
C GLY A 5 42.01 7.46 0.17
N ILE A 6 41.72 7.69 1.46
CA ILE A 6 42.48 8.46 2.47
C ILE A 6 42.52 9.99 2.24
N PHE A 7 41.70 10.73 3.00
CA PHE A 7 42.21 11.79 3.88
C PHE A 7 41.21 12.09 5.02
N ARG A 8 41.55 11.62 6.22
CA ARG A 8 40.83 11.87 7.49
C ARG A 8 41.91 12.29 8.50
N ARG A 9 41.61 13.31 9.33
CA ARG A 9 42.42 13.89 10.43
C ARG A 9 43.29 15.12 10.07
N ILE A 10 42.91 16.23 10.70
CA ILE A 10 43.61 17.42 11.25
C ILE A 10 42.42 18.26 11.79
N LEU A 11 42.34 18.81 13.01
CA LEU A 11 43.28 19.02 14.12
C LEU A 11 42.51 18.79 15.46
N ALA A 12 43.19 18.46 16.56
CA ALA A 12 42.59 18.41 17.90
C ALA A 12 43.50 19.05 18.97
N LEU A 13 43.00 20.12 19.61
CA LEU A 13 43.51 20.91 20.74
C LEU A 13 42.31 21.87 21.05
N GLN A 14 41.79 22.18 22.24
CA GLN A 14 42.15 22.18 23.68
C GLN A 14 40.80 21.97 24.44
N VAL A 15 40.60 21.26 25.56
CA VAL A 15 41.21 21.29 26.91
C VAL A 15 41.21 22.68 27.57
N ALA A 16 40.52 23.00 28.66
CA ALA A 16 39.43 22.36 29.43
C ALA A 16 38.90 23.40 30.46
N THR A 17 37.63 23.32 30.87
CA THR A 17 37.19 24.00 32.12
C THR A 17 36.00 23.30 32.81
N SER A 18 36.32 22.67 33.94
CA SER A 18 35.52 22.41 35.13
C SER A 18 33.99 22.36 35.08
N VAL A 19 33.44 21.16 35.29
CA VAL A 19 32.21 20.92 36.06
C VAL A 19 32.58 19.93 37.17
N ALA A 20 32.26 20.26 38.43
CA ALA A 20 32.57 19.41 39.58
C ALA A 20 31.35 19.31 40.51
N VAL A 21 30.74 18.12 40.55
CA VAL A 21 29.65 17.78 41.47
C VAL A 21 29.90 16.36 42.01
N ILE A 22 30.28 16.30 43.29
CA ILE A 22 29.82 15.38 44.36
C ILE A 22 29.70 13.86 44.04
N LEU A 23 30.36 12.98 44.83
CA LEU A 23 29.71 12.08 45.84
C LEU A 23 30.61 10.88 46.30
N ILE A 24 30.81 10.74 47.64
CA ILE A 24 31.00 9.54 48.50
C ILE A 24 31.96 8.39 48.10
N GLY A 25 32.78 7.89 49.07
CA GLY A 25 32.97 6.42 49.21
C GLY A 25 34.28 5.80 49.75
N MET A 26 34.51 5.84 51.07
CA MET A 26 34.95 4.71 51.96
C MET A 26 36.30 3.94 51.77
N ILE A 27 36.73 3.26 52.86
CA ILE A 27 37.82 2.24 53.02
C ILE A 27 39.24 2.80 53.29
N ALA A 28 40.10 2.29 54.18
CA ALA A 28 40.03 1.65 55.52
C ALA A 28 41.47 1.38 56.05
N THR A 29 41.66 1.16 57.38
CA THR A 29 42.93 0.73 58.06
C THR A 29 44.09 1.75 58.01
N GLY A 30 45.02 1.93 58.97
CA GLY A 30 45.30 1.35 60.30
C GLY A 30 46.73 1.78 60.76
N THR A 31 47.24 1.62 61.99
CA THR A 31 46.70 1.09 63.27
C THR A 31 47.51 1.58 64.51
N ALA A 32 46.80 1.92 65.60
CA ALA A 32 47.14 1.61 67.01
C ALA A 32 48.21 2.38 67.84
N THR A 33 47.96 2.37 69.16
CA THR A 33 48.71 2.79 70.38
C THR A 33 48.49 4.21 70.92
N ALA A 34 48.38 4.44 72.24
CA ALA A 34 47.96 3.64 73.41
C ALA A 34 47.84 4.61 74.63
N ALA A 35 47.17 4.18 75.73
CA ALA A 35 46.93 4.89 77.01
C ALA A 35 45.60 5.69 77.10
N GLU A 36 44.88 5.73 78.21
CA GLU A 36 44.86 4.88 79.43
C GLU A 36 43.48 5.08 80.10
N SER A 37 42.92 4.07 80.77
CA SER A 37 41.54 4.11 81.29
C SER A 37 41.43 4.61 82.73
N ALA A 38 40.56 5.58 82.98
CA ALA A 38 39.83 5.73 84.25
C ALA A 38 38.51 6.51 84.02
N PRO A 39 37.41 6.20 84.74
CA PRO A 39 36.07 6.66 84.37
C PRO A 39 35.65 7.96 85.10
N VAL A 40 34.89 8.81 84.42
CA VAL A 40 34.06 9.84 85.06
C VAL A 40 32.64 9.73 84.51
N GLU A 41 31.69 9.89 85.41
CA GLU A 41 30.27 9.63 85.28
C GLU A 41 29.59 10.44 84.17
N SER A 42 28.53 9.86 83.60
CA SER A 42 27.55 10.61 82.82
C SER A 42 26.78 11.56 83.75
N PRO A 43 26.53 12.79 83.29
CA PRO A 43 25.20 13.35 83.31
C PRO A 43 24.59 13.21 81.92
N ALA A 44 23.29 12.94 81.87
CA ALA A 44 22.51 13.13 80.67
C ALA A 44 22.30 14.63 80.49
N ASP A 45 22.96 15.24 79.50
CA ASP A 45 22.60 16.58 79.06
C ASP A 45 21.53 16.50 77.97
N ALA A 46 20.53 17.36 78.12
CA ALA A 46 19.31 17.36 77.34
C ALA A 46 19.60 17.54 75.84
N ALA A 47 18.66 17.08 75.01
CA ALA A 47 18.44 17.75 73.75
C ALA A 47 18.23 19.23 74.07
N GLU A 48 19.16 20.09 73.67
CA GLU A 48 19.10 21.52 73.96
C GLU A 48 17.95 22.11 73.12
N GLN A 49 16.73 22.04 73.68
CA GLN A 49 15.55 22.68 73.12
C GLN A 49 15.88 24.17 72.99
N LEU A 50 16.22 24.58 71.77
CA LEU A 50 16.37 25.97 71.39
C LEU A 50 15.17 26.74 71.96
N PRO A 51 15.37 27.87 72.64
CA PRO A 51 14.26 28.64 73.19
C PRO A 51 13.18 28.85 72.13
N PRO A 52 11.88 28.76 72.46
CA PRO A 52 10.80 28.82 71.47
C PRO A 52 10.85 30.09 70.61
N ASP A 53 11.40 31.18 71.16
CA ASP A 53 11.66 32.43 70.45
C ASP A 53 12.73 32.30 69.34
N VAL A 54 13.76 31.48 69.54
CA VAL A 54 14.82 31.21 68.55
C VAL A 54 14.30 30.29 67.44
N ILE A 55 13.44 29.33 67.78
CA ILE A 55 12.75 28.49 66.80
C ILE A 55 11.79 29.36 65.96
N ALA A 56 11.01 30.24 66.61
CA ALA A 56 10.14 31.19 65.92
C ALA A 56 10.91 32.15 65.00
N ALA A 57 12.07 32.64 65.44
CA ALA A 57 12.94 33.48 64.63
C ALA A 57 13.48 32.73 63.39
N LYS A 58 13.96 31.50 63.55
CA LYS A 58 14.42 30.67 62.42
C LYS A 58 13.30 30.37 61.43
N LEU A 59 12.15 29.88 61.90
CA LEU A 59 11.03 29.52 61.03
C LEU A 59 10.46 30.76 60.31
N SER A 60 10.36 31.91 60.99
CA SER A 60 9.90 33.14 60.35
C SER A 60 10.87 33.69 59.30
N ALA A 61 12.18 33.46 59.45
CA ALA A 61 13.18 33.77 58.44
C ALA A 61 13.12 32.81 57.23
N GLU A 62 12.91 31.51 57.46
CA GLU A 62 12.71 30.53 56.38
C GLU A 62 11.42 30.82 55.58
N VAL A 63 10.31 31.07 56.27
CA VAL A 63 9.05 31.50 55.65
C VAL A 63 9.25 32.79 54.83
N ALA A 64 10.04 33.75 55.33
CA ALA A 64 10.35 34.96 54.58
C ALA A 64 11.20 34.69 53.32
N ALA A 65 12.16 33.78 53.39
CA ALA A 65 12.98 33.38 52.25
C ALA A 65 12.16 32.66 51.17
N ARG A 66 11.35 31.66 51.57
CA ARG A 66 10.46 30.92 50.68
C ARG A 66 9.37 31.81 50.06
N GLN A 67 8.86 32.80 50.79
CA GLN A 67 7.96 33.82 50.22
C GLN A 67 8.63 34.68 49.14
N LEU A 68 9.91 35.03 49.31
CA LEU A 68 10.67 35.76 48.29
C LEU A 68 10.91 34.89 47.04
N GLU A 69 11.18 33.60 47.26
CA GLU A 69 11.36 32.61 46.20
C GLU A 69 10.07 32.36 45.42
N ALA A 70 8.94 32.14 46.10
CA ALA A 70 7.61 32.05 45.48
C ALA A 70 7.29 33.29 44.63
N LYS A 71 7.58 34.50 45.14
CA LYS A 71 7.39 35.75 44.40
C LYS A 71 8.32 35.93 43.18
N ARG A 72 9.45 35.22 43.12
CA ARG A 72 10.32 35.17 41.92
C ARG A 72 9.88 34.10 40.94
N LEU A 73 9.35 32.99 41.45
CA LEU A 73 8.76 31.94 40.63
C LEU A 73 7.47 32.40 39.97
N SER A 74 6.62 33.18 40.65
CA SER A 74 5.30 33.61 40.13
C SER A 74 5.35 34.38 38.81
N ASP A 75 6.48 35.03 38.50
CA ASP A 75 6.69 35.75 37.24
C ASP A 75 6.87 34.82 36.04
N ASN A 76 7.39 33.60 36.29
CA ASN A 76 7.76 32.58 35.30
C ASN A 76 6.80 31.39 35.31
N ASP A 77 6.60 30.77 36.48
CA ASP A 77 5.68 29.66 36.72
C ASP A 77 4.86 29.92 38.00
N PRO A 78 3.63 30.45 37.85
CA PRO A 78 2.73 30.69 38.98
C PRO A 78 2.13 29.42 39.60
N LEU A 79 2.28 28.24 39.00
CA LEU A 79 1.84 26.98 39.62
C LEU A 79 2.90 26.49 40.61
N ALA A 80 4.16 26.40 40.17
CA ALA A 80 5.30 26.05 41.04
C ALA A 80 5.43 27.01 42.25
N ALA A 81 5.14 28.29 42.04
CA ALA A 81 5.11 29.29 43.12
C ALA A 81 4.06 29.01 44.21
N LEU A 82 2.88 28.49 43.83
CA LEU A 82 1.80 28.17 44.78
C LEU A 82 2.07 26.85 45.51
N GLU A 83 2.57 25.82 44.81
CA GLU A 83 2.98 24.56 45.43
C GLU A 83 4.07 24.77 46.49
N LEU A 84 5.04 25.65 46.24
CA LEU A 84 6.08 26.00 47.21
C LEU A 84 5.50 26.68 48.45
N LEU A 85 4.48 27.55 48.30
CA LEU A 85 3.80 28.18 49.43
C LEU A 85 2.97 27.18 50.23
N ASP A 86 2.23 26.29 49.58
CA ASP A 86 1.44 25.24 50.25
C ASP A 86 2.35 24.29 51.05
N GLN A 87 3.47 23.83 50.48
CA GLN A 87 4.48 23.05 51.21
C GLN A 87 5.02 23.81 52.43
N THR A 88 5.25 25.13 52.33
CA THR A 88 5.66 25.89 53.52
C THR A 88 4.56 26.05 54.56
N ALA A 89 3.30 26.17 54.16
CA ALA A 89 2.18 26.20 55.09
C ALA A 89 2.06 24.88 55.87
N GLU A 90 2.26 23.75 55.21
CA GLU A 90 2.33 22.43 55.84
C GLU A 90 3.48 22.34 56.86
N THR A 91 4.69 22.80 56.52
CA THR A 91 5.83 22.79 57.48
C THR A 91 5.55 23.66 58.71
N VAL A 92 4.90 24.83 58.55
CA VAL A 92 4.52 25.73 59.65
C VAL A 92 3.40 25.14 60.51
N ALA A 93 2.51 24.34 59.94
CA ALA A 93 1.45 23.65 60.66
C ALA A 93 1.95 22.42 61.45
N ALA A 94 2.88 21.66 60.88
CA ALA A 94 3.48 20.48 61.50
C ALA A 94 4.37 20.83 62.71
N GLU A 95 4.98 22.02 62.70
CA GLU A 95 5.83 22.48 63.81
C GLU A 95 5.00 22.65 65.09
N THR A 96 5.23 21.77 66.07
CA THR A 96 4.44 21.70 67.31
C THR A 96 5.12 22.43 68.48
N SER A 97 6.39 22.83 68.33
CA SER A 97 7.14 23.57 69.36
C SER A 97 6.71 25.04 69.52
N LEU A 98 5.84 25.54 68.64
CA LEU A 98 5.46 26.96 68.57
C LEU A 98 4.04 27.22 69.10
N PRO A 99 3.82 28.35 69.81
CA PRO A 99 2.49 28.81 70.19
C PRO A 99 1.53 28.89 68.99
N GLU A 100 0.26 28.53 69.22
CA GLU A 100 -0.77 28.58 68.17
C GLU A 100 -0.95 30.00 67.58
N ALA A 101 -0.76 31.03 68.40
CA ALA A 101 -0.82 32.43 67.98
C ALA A 101 0.27 32.81 66.95
N THR A 102 1.51 32.32 67.10
CA THR A 102 2.59 32.61 66.14
C THR A 102 2.45 31.80 64.86
N ARG A 103 1.99 30.55 64.94
CA ARG A 103 1.64 29.75 63.74
C ARG A 103 0.52 30.41 62.93
N ASN A 104 -0.54 30.88 63.61
CA ASN A 104 -1.64 31.62 63.00
C ASN A 104 -1.25 33.01 62.43
N LEU A 105 -0.12 33.58 62.85
CA LEU A 105 0.44 34.80 62.26
C LEU A 105 1.21 34.49 60.97
N LEU A 106 2.05 33.46 60.99
CA LEU A 106 2.81 33.00 59.82
C LEU A 106 1.89 32.47 58.71
N ALA A 107 0.89 31.67 59.07
CA ALA A 107 -0.13 31.18 58.14
C ALA A 107 -0.87 32.32 57.43
N ARG A 108 -1.33 33.35 58.17
CA ARG A 108 -1.98 34.54 57.57
C ARG A 108 -1.05 35.37 56.67
N ARG A 109 0.26 35.33 56.91
CA ARG A 109 1.27 35.99 56.05
C ARG A 109 1.51 35.20 54.76
N LEU A 110 1.55 33.87 54.85
CA LEU A 110 1.61 32.96 53.68
C LEU A 110 0.35 33.11 52.84
N GLU A 111 -0.84 33.04 53.46
CA GLU A 111 -2.12 33.13 52.76
C GLU A 111 -2.29 34.45 51.99
N ARG A 112 -1.93 35.60 52.58
CA ARG A 112 -1.93 36.87 51.83
C ARG A 112 -1.01 36.82 50.61
N THR A 113 0.16 36.18 50.74
CA THR A 113 1.11 36.03 49.62
C THR A 113 0.57 35.07 48.55
N ARG A 114 -0.15 34.02 48.95
CA ARG A 114 -0.89 33.11 48.06
C ARG A 114 -1.94 33.88 47.27
N THR A 115 -2.82 34.65 47.92
CA THR A 115 -3.87 35.41 47.25
C THR A 115 -3.31 36.43 46.24
N ASP A 116 -2.22 37.13 46.59
CA ASP A 116 -1.52 38.05 45.68
C ASP A 116 -1.00 37.32 44.42
N ILE A 117 -0.44 36.11 44.60
CA ILE A 117 0.06 35.28 43.50
C ILE A 117 -1.10 34.69 42.70
N GLU A 118 -2.20 34.23 43.30
CA GLU A 118 -3.35 33.70 42.58
C GLU A 118 -4.03 34.76 41.68
N ALA A 119 -4.16 36.00 42.18
CA ALA A 119 -4.72 37.11 41.42
C ALA A 119 -3.86 37.48 40.19
N SER A 120 -2.53 37.48 40.33
CA SER A 120 -1.60 37.73 39.22
C SER A 120 -1.48 36.52 38.28
N ALA A 121 -1.51 35.30 38.83
CA ALA A 121 -1.50 34.05 38.09
C ALA A 121 -2.69 33.89 37.16
N GLY A 122 -3.88 34.38 37.51
CA GLY A 122 -5.05 34.33 36.62
C GLY A 122 -4.78 34.99 35.27
N LYS A 123 -4.19 36.20 35.28
CA LYS A 123 -3.78 36.91 34.07
C LYS A 123 -2.59 36.23 33.38
N ARG A 124 -1.57 35.82 34.15
CA ARG A 124 -0.36 35.15 33.64
C ARG A 124 -0.66 33.82 32.96
N ARG A 125 -1.60 33.03 33.48
CA ARG A 125 -2.06 31.76 32.87
C ARG A 125 -2.73 32.01 31.52
N ALA A 126 -3.58 33.04 31.41
CA ALA A 126 -4.20 33.39 30.13
C ALA A 126 -3.16 33.83 29.09
N GLU A 127 -2.14 34.61 29.49
CA GLU A 127 -1.00 34.97 28.65
C GLU A 127 -0.20 33.72 28.22
N LEU A 128 0.19 32.86 29.15
CA LEU A 128 0.97 31.64 28.87
C LEU A 128 0.22 30.62 27.98
N GLU A 129 -1.09 30.48 28.12
CA GLU A 129 -1.89 29.61 27.24
C GLU A 129 -2.03 30.22 25.83
N LEU A 130 -2.14 31.55 25.71
CA LEU A 130 -2.07 32.24 24.42
C LEU A 130 -0.70 32.06 23.77
N ASP A 131 0.40 32.22 24.52
CA ASP A 131 1.76 32.05 24.00
C ASP A 131 2.02 30.62 23.53
N LYS A 132 1.53 29.60 24.26
CA LYS A 132 1.55 28.19 23.81
C LYS A 132 0.77 27.97 22.53
N GLN A 133 -0.42 28.55 22.41
CA GLN A 133 -1.25 28.45 21.19
C GLN A 133 -0.58 29.16 20.01
N ASN A 134 -0.03 30.36 20.21
CA ASN A 134 0.71 31.10 19.20
C ASN A 134 1.94 30.32 18.73
N ALA A 135 2.76 29.80 19.65
CA ALA A 135 3.93 28.99 19.32
C ALA A 135 3.57 27.69 18.57
N ALA A 136 2.44 27.05 18.92
CA ALA A 136 1.93 25.88 18.19
C ALA A 136 1.45 26.23 16.78
N ILE A 137 0.79 27.38 16.60
CA ILE A 137 0.34 27.89 15.31
C ILE A 137 1.54 28.29 14.44
N GLU A 138 2.52 29.01 14.98
CA GLU A 138 3.77 29.36 14.28
C GLU A 138 4.52 28.10 13.84
N ALA A 139 4.64 27.09 14.70
CA ALA A 139 5.26 25.81 14.37
C ALA A 139 4.49 24.99 13.33
N GLU A 140 3.17 25.19 13.15
CA GLU A 140 2.40 24.62 12.03
C GLU A 140 2.62 25.43 10.74
N ILE A 141 2.55 26.77 10.82
CA ILE A 141 2.79 27.67 9.69
C ILE A 141 4.18 27.44 9.07
N ASP A 142 5.21 27.27 9.89
CA ASP A 142 6.56 27.02 9.39
C ASP A 142 6.74 25.60 8.84
N ARG A 143 6.00 24.60 9.37
CA ARG A 143 5.91 23.27 8.75
C ARG A 143 5.23 23.32 7.38
N GLU A 144 4.10 24.02 7.25
CA GLU A 144 3.43 24.22 5.96
C GLU A 144 4.30 24.97 4.95
N ARG A 145 4.99 26.03 5.38
CA ARG A 145 5.93 26.79 4.53
C ARG A 145 7.08 25.89 4.06
N GLY A 146 7.65 25.09 4.97
CA GLY A 146 8.69 24.12 4.64
C GLY A 146 8.24 23.11 3.57
N GLN A 147 7.05 22.53 3.73
CA GLN A 147 6.46 21.61 2.76
C GLN A 147 6.21 22.28 1.39
N LYS A 148 5.69 23.51 1.38
CA LYS A 148 5.48 24.30 0.14
C LYS A 148 6.80 24.55 -0.59
N ILE A 149 7.84 24.97 0.13
CA ILE A 149 9.19 25.18 -0.42
C ILE A 149 9.78 23.88 -0.98
N GLU A 150 9.61 22.75 -0.28
CA GLU A 150 10.09 21.43 -0.74
C GLU A 150 9.36 20.97 -2.02
N VAL A 151 8.05 21.20 -2.10
CA VAL A 151 7.23 20.93 -3.29
C VAL A 151 7.65 21.81 -4.47
N ASP A 152 7.87 23.11 -4.24
CA ASP A 152 8.29 24.05 -5.28
C ASP A 152 9.71 23.77 -5.78
N GLN A 153 10.65 23.38 -4.90
CA GLN A 153 12.00 22.93 -5.30
C GLN A 153 11.95 21.66 -6.15
N ARG A 154 11.11 20.68 -5.76
CA ARG A 154 10.88 19.47 -6.58
C ARG A 154 10.23 19.80 -7.91
N LEU A 155 9.29 20.74 -7.95
CA LEU A 155 8.65 21.19 -9.18
C LEU A 155 9.66 21.88 -10.11
N ALA A 156 10.54 22.73 -9.59
CA ALA A 156 11.63 23.35 -10.36
C ALA A 156 12.55 22.28 -10.99
N ALA A 157 13.00 21.30 -10.20
CA ALA A 157 13.82 20.21 -10.72
C ALA A 157 13.10 19.35 -11.81
N LEU A 158 11.78 19.23 -11.75
CA LEU A 158 10.98 18.58 -12.80
C LEU A 158 10.81 19.47 -14.04
N VAL A 159 10.73 20.79 -13.89
CA VAL A 159 10.72 21.76 -15.01
C VAL A 159 12.05 21.68 -15.77
N ASP A 160 13.18 21.65 -15.06
CA ASP A 160 14.51 21.57 -15.69
C ASP A 160 14.70 20.24 -16.43
N GLN A 161 14.32 19.11 -15.82
CA GLN A 161 14.30 17.80 -16.47
C GLN A 161 13.39 17.77 -17.70
N TYR A 162 12.23 18.42 -17.62
CA TYR A 162 11.31 18.52 -18.75
C TYR A 162 11.95 19.30 -19.91
N ASN A 163 12.53 20.47 -19.63
CA ASN A 163 13.18 21.30 -20.64
C ASN A 163 14.31 20.52 -21.35
N SER A 164 15.18 19.84 -20.58
CA SER A 164 16.22 18.98 -21.16
C SER A 164 15.66 17.88 -22.06
N LEU A 165 14.57 17.21 -21.66
CA LEU A 165 13.94 16.17 -22.50
C LEU A 165 13.24 16.74 -23.75
N ILE A 166 12.78 17.99 -23.72
CA ILE A 166 12.26 18.69 -24.90
C ILE A 166 13.39 19.06 -25.86
N ASP A 167 14.52 19.56 -25.35
CA ASP A 167 15.71 19.88 -26.15
C ASP A 167 16.32 18.63 -26.80
N GLU A 168 16.33 17.50 -26.08
CA GLU A 168 16.71 16.17 -26.57
C GLU A 168 15.66 15.52 -27.51
N GLN A 169 14.52 16.17 -27.75
CA GLN A 169 13.38 15.66 -28.54
C GLN A 169 12.75 14.36 -28.00
N ARG A 170 12.97 14.02 -26.73
CA ARG A 170 12.45 12.81 -26.05
C ARG A 170 11.04 13.06 -25.50
N PHE A 171 10.13 13.45 -26.39
CA PHE A 171 8.79 13.95 -26.04
C PHE A 171 7.92 12.95 -25.25
N ALA A 172 8.10 11.65 -25.47
CA ALA A 172 7.40 10.61 -24.72
C ALA A 172 7.79 10.58 -23.23
N GLU A 173 9.06 10.81 -22.93
CA GLU A 173 9.58 10.88 -21.55
C GLU A 173 9.25 12.23 -20.91
N ALA A 174 9.31 13.31 -21.69
CA ALA A 174 8.89 14.65 -21.26
C ALA A 174 7.42 14.66 -20.80
N GLU A 175 6.51 13.94 -21.47
CA GLU A 175 5.11 13.80 -21.01
C GLU A 175 4.99 13.05 -19.67
N VAL A 176 5.89 12.09 -19.38
CA VAL A 176 5.93 11.41 -18.08
C VAL A 176 6.39 12.36 -16.98
N ILE A 177 7.40 13.20 -17.24
CA ILE A 177 7.84 14.24 -16.29
C ILE A 177 6.74 15.28 -16.06
N ALA A 178 6.07 15.75 -17.11
CA ALA A 178 4.95 16.68 -16.99
C ALA A 178 3.76 16.10 -16.20
N LYS A 179 3.48 14.80 -16.33
CA LYS A 179 2.49 14.08 -15.50
C LYS A 179 2.91 14.02 -14.03
N LYS A 180 4.19 13.74 -13.74
CA LYS A 180 4.71 13.76 -12.35
C LYS A 180 4.58 15.15 -11.72
N ALA A 181 4.90 16.21 -12.47
CA ALA A 181 4.73 17.60 -12.02
C ALA A 181 3.25 17.91 -11.69
N ALA A 182 2.32 17.49 -12.55
CA ALA A 182 0.88 17.65 -12.32
C ALA A 182 0.32 16.79 -11.18
N GLN A 183 0.94 15.65 -10.85
CA GLN A 183 0.61 14.85 -9.67
C GLN A 183 1.15 15.48 -8.38
N LEU A 184 2.34 16.09 -8.43
CA LEU A 184 2.97 16.74 -7.28
C LEU A 184 2.28 18.05 -6.88
N SER A 185 1.87 18.87 -7.86
CA SER A 185 1.17 20.14 -7.60
C SER A 185 0.08 20.39 -8.67
N PRO A 186 -1.14 19.85 -8.49
CA PRO A 186 -2.24 20.01 -9.44
C PRO A 186 -2.71 21.47 -9.59
N ASP A 187 -2.57 22.26 -8.54
CA ASP A 187 -3.03 23.64 -8.47
C ASP A 187 -2.04 24.65 -9.09
N SER A 188 -0.77 24.24 -9.28
CA SER A 188 0.25 25.07 -9.90
C SER A 188 -0.05 25.33 -11.37
N VAL A 189 0.00 26.61 -11.76
CA VAL A 189 -0.11 27.05 -13.16
C VAL A 189 1.00 26.44 -14.02
N VAL A 190 2.21 26.31 -13.47
CA VAL A 190 3.37 25.73 -14.17
C VAL A 190 3.13 24.25 -14.48
N ALA A 191 2.66 23.48 -13.51
CA ALA A 191 2.39 22.05 -13.68
C ALA A 191 1.27 21.79 -14.70
N ARG A 192 0.19 22.59 -14.67
CA ARG A 192 -0.86 22.55 -15.69
C ARG A 192 -0.34 22.91 -17.09
N GLN A 193 0.52 23.92 -17.18
CA GLN A 193 1.11 24.35 -18.46
C GLN A 193 2.02 23.28 -19.06
N LEU A 194 2.90 22.67 -18.25
CA LEU A 194 3.74 21.53 -18.66
C LEU A 194 2.91 20.37 -19.21
N LEU A 195 1.82 20.00 -18.50
CA LEU A 195 0.93 18.93 -18.94
C LEU A 195 0.20 19.26 -20.24
N SER A 196 -0.16 20.53 -20.46
CA SER A 196 -0.76 21.00 -21.71
C SER A 196 0.25 20.95 -22.86
N GLN A 197 1.44 21.56 -22.68
CA GLN A 197 2.50 21.62 -23.68
C GLN A 197 2.98 20.24 -24.10
N SER A 198 3.27 19.35 -23.15
CA SER A 198 3.73 17.98 -23.43
C SER A 198 2.74 17.18 -24.31
N ARG A 199 1.44 17.31 -24.04
CA ARG A 199 0.38 16.70 -24.87
C ARG A 199 0.33 17.27 -26.29
N VAL A 200 0.51 18.59 -26.44
CA VAL A 200 0.56 19.24 -27.75
C VAL A 200 1.81 18.82 -28.53
N ILE A 201 2.98 18.83 -27.90
CA ILE A 201 4.25 18.44 -28.51
C ILE A 201 4.21 16.97 -28.96
N ARG A 202 3.75 16.04 -28.10
CA ARG A 202 3.58 14.63 -28.48
C ARG A 202 2.59 14.44 -29.64
N ARG A 203 1.52 15.25 -29.72
CA ARG A 203 0.60 15.22 -30.87
C ARG A 203 1.26 15.71 -32.16
N ILE A 204 2.06 16.77 -32.10
CA ILE A 204 2.79 17.30 -33.25
C ILE A 204 3.83 16.27 -33.74
N ASP A 205 4.57 15.64 -32.82
CA ASP A 205 5.53 14.58 -33.14
C ASP A 205 4.89 13.37 -33.83
N THR A 206 3.84 12.80 -33.21
CA THR A 206 3.07 11.70 -33.82
C THR A 206 2.41 12.07 -35.15
N GLN A 207 2.05 13.34 -35.36
CA GLN A 207 1.57 13.83 -36.66
C GLN A 207 2.69 13.92 -37.71
N LYS A 208 3.92 14.30 -37.33
CA LYS A 208 5.08 14.33 -38.24
C LYS A 208 5.47 12.92 -38.68
N SER A 209 5.57 11.97 -37.75
CA SER A 209 5.88 10.57 -38.09
C SER A 209 4.79 9.96 -38.98
N LEU A 210 3.51 10.23 -38.67
CA LEU A 210 2.39 9.79 -39.50
C LEU A 210 2.38 10.46 -40.88
N ALA A 211 2.78 11.74 -40.99
CA ALA A 211 2.85 12.44 -42.27
C ALA A 211 3.94 11.85 -43.18
N SER A 212 5.09 11.44 -42.61
CA SER A 212 6.13 10.73 -43.34
C SER A 212 5.61 9.39 -43.87
N SER A 213 5.09 8.52 -42.99
CA SER A 213 4.61 7.19 -43.39
C SER A 213 3.36 7.22 -44.29
N LYS A 214 2.60 8.32 -44.28
CA LYS A 214 1.49 8.55 -45.22
C LYS A 214 1.95 8.79 -46.65
N GLY A 215 3.18 9.25 -46.86
CA GLY A 215 3.75 9.37 -48.20
C GLY A 215 3.93 7.98 -48.81
N ASP A 216 4.66 7.13 -48.10
CA ASP A 216 4.92 5.73 -48.49
C ASP A 216 3.60 4.96 -48.69
N ALA A 217 2.71 4.97 -47.69
CA ALA A 217 1.43 4.26 -47.77
C ALA A 217 0.47 4.79 -48.85
N LEU A 218 0.63 6.04 -49.32
CA LEU A 218 -0.12 6.56 -50.46
C LEU A 218 0.46 6.04 -51.78
N LEU A 219 1.79 5.92 -51.89
CA LEU A 219 2.45 5.32 -53.04
C LEU A 219 2.10 3.83 -53.15
N ASP A 220 2.13 3.09 -52.04
CA ASP A 220 1.71 1.67 -51.98
C ASP A 220 0.30 1.46 -52.54
N VAL A 221 -0.65 2.34 -52.17
CA VAL A 221 -2.05 2.27 -52.65
C VAL A 221 -2.16 2.64 -54.14
N VAL A 222 -1.37 3.59 -54.63
CA VAL A 222 -1.34 3.92 -56.07
C VAL A 222 -0.71 2.79 -56.89
N GLU A 223 0.35 2.16 -56.37
CA GLU A 223 0.99 1.00 -57.00
C GLU A 223 0.03 -0.21 -57.07
N ASP A 224 -0.69 -0.52 -55.99
CA ASP A 224 -1.69 -1.60 -55.97
C ASP A 224 -2.87 -1.33 -56.94
N VAL A 225 -3.32 -0.07 -57.03
CA VAL A 225 -4.35 0.34 -57.99
C VAL A 225 -3.87 0.22 -59.43
N GLU A 226 -2.63 0.61 -59.75
CA GLU A 226 -2.08 0.47 -61.11
C GLU A 226 -1.74 -0.99 -61.45
N ALA A 227 -1.23 -1.77 -60.50
CA ALA A 227 -1.06 -3.21 -60.68
C ALA A 227 -2.41 -3.91 -60.95
N SER A 228 -3.48 -3.47 -60.28
CA SER A 228 -4.85 -3.93 -60.51
C SER A 228 -5.48 -3.37 -61.80
N SER A 229 -4.95 -2.28 -62.37
CA SER A 229 -5.43 -1.68 -63.62
C SER A 229 -4.93 -2.44 -64.86
N LEU A 230 -3.84 -3.22 -64.71
CA LEU A 230 -3.27 -4.06 -65.76
C LEU A 230 -4.30 -5.10 -66.26
N PRO A 231 -4.65 -5.10 -67.56
CA PRO A 231 -5.51 -6.13 -68.12
C PRO A 231 -4.82 -7.49 -68.01
N PHE A 232 -5.48 -8.48 -67.39
CA PHE A 232 -4.93 -9.83 -67.33
C PHE A 232 -4.89 -10.45 -68.74
N VAL A 233 -3.76 -11.04 -69.11
CA VAL A 233 -3.55 -11.70 -70.41
C VAL A 233 -3.04 -13.13 -70.18
N GLY A 234 -3.94 -14.00 -69.72
CA GLY A 234 -3.61 -15.38 -69.37
C GLY A 234 -4.81 -16.13 -68.80
N PRO A 235 -4.63 -17.36 -68.27
CA PRO A 235 -5.59 -18.00 -67.39
C PRO A 235 -5.87 -17.13 -66.16
N ILE A 236 -7.01 -17.33 -65.49
CA ILE A 236 -7.28 -16.69 -64.20
C ILE A 236 -6.36 -17.31 -63.16
N GLU A 237 -5.27 -16.62 -62.84
CA GLU A 237 -4.39 -16.95 -61.72
C GLU A 237 -4.99 -16.34 -60.45
N PHE A 238 -5.28 -17.20 -59.47
CA PHE A 238 -5.57 -16.73 -58.12
C PHE A 238 -4.25 -16.36 -57.45
N PRO A 239 -4.17 -15.23 -56.72
CA PRO A 239 -2.93 -14.81 -56.10
C PRO A 239 -2.38 -15.89 -55.17
N GLU A 240 -1.06 -16.10 -55.18
CA GLU A 240 -0.34 -16.97 -54.23
C GLU A 240 -0.29 -16.37 -52.81
N THR A 241 -1.31 -15.59 -52.42
CA THR A 241 -1.45 -15.04 -51.07
C THR A 241 -1.70 -16.17 -50.08
N ARG A 242 -0.59 -16.73 -49.57
CA ARG A 242 -0.20 -17.12 -48.19
C ARG A 242 -1.20 -17.82 -47.25
N ASP A 243 -2.50 -17.64 -47.44
CA ASP A 243 -3.56 -18.09 -46.57
C ASP A 243 -4.08 -19.48 -46.90
N TRP A 244 -3.89 -20.05 -48.11
CA TRP A 244 -4.34 -21.43 -48.36
C TRP A 244 -3.68 -22.44 -47.41
N THR A 245 -2.38 -22.28 -47.15
CA THR A 245 -1.66 -23.09 -46.15
C THR A 245 -2.08 -22.76 -44.72
N ASP A 246 -2.32 -21.48 -44.41
CA ASP A 246 -2.55 -21.03 -43.03
C ASP A 246 -4.00 -21.23 -42.57
N LEU A 247 -4.97 -21.07 -43.48
CA LEU A 247 -6.36 -21.53 -43.33
C LEU A 247 -6.43 -23.06 -43.18
N THR A 248 -5.58 -23.81 -43.90
CA THR A 248 -5.52 -25.27 -43.76
C THR A 248 -4.95 -25.67 -42.38
N LYS A 249 -3.87 -25.03 -41.93
CA LYS A 249 -3.32 -25.19 -40.56
C LYS A 249 -4.36 -24.84 -39.49
N SER A 250 -5.10 -23.73 -39.68
CA SER A 250 -6.18 -23.30 -38.78
C SER A 250 -7.30 -24.35 -38.68
N ARG A 251 -7.74 -24.89 -39.83
CA ARG A 251 -8.75 -25.96 -39.89
C ARG A 251 -8.27 -27.24 -39.19
N ALA A 252 -7.02 -27.63 -39.40
CA ALA A 252 -6.40 -28.78 -38.75
C ALA A 252 -6.27 -28.59 -37.22
N ARG A 253 -5.92 -27.38 -36.77
CA ARG A 253 -5.87 -26.99 -35.36
C ARG A 253 -7.25 -27.06 -34.70
N LEU A 254 -8.29 -26.50 -35.32
CA LEU A 254 -9.66 -26.56 -34.78
C LEU A 254 -10.16 -28.01 -34.68
N ALA A 255 -9.81 -28.87 -35.64
CA ALA A 255 -10.09 -30.31 -35.57
C ALA A 255 -9.26 -31.04 -34.49
N ALA A 256 -8.05 -30.57 -34.17
CA ALA A 256 -7.25 -31.09 -33.05
C ALA A 256 -7.80 -30.64 -31.69
N GLU A 257 -8.20 -29.38 -31.54
CA GLU A 257 -8.83 -28.86 -30.33
C GLU A 257 -10.16 -29.57 -30.02
N ASN A 258 -10.99 -29.86 -31.04
CA ASN A 258 -12.18 -30.69 -30.88
C ASN A 258 -11.86 -32.14 -30.49
N ARG A 259 -10.77 -32.73 -30.99
CA ARG A 259 -10.32 -34.08 -30.54
C ARG A 259 -9.79 -34.06 -29.11
N SER A 260 -9.11 -32.99 -28.71
CA SER A 260 -8.55 -32.82 -27.35
C SER A 260 -9.61 -32.62 -26.26
N ARG A 261 -10.88 -32.40 -26.63
CA ARG A 261 -12.02 -32.34 -25.70
C ARG A 261 -12.72 -33.69 -25.50
N MET A 262 -12.41 -34.70 -26.32
CA MET A 262 -13.01 -36.04 -26.23
C MET A 262 -12.09 -36.95 -25.41
N SER A 263 -12.66 -37.81 -24.56
CA SER A 263 -11.86 -38.81 -23.84
C SER A 263 -11.27 -39.86 -24.79
N PRO A 264 -10.16 -40.54 -24.44
CA PRO A 264 -9.60 -41.61 -25.28
C PRO A 264 -10.61 -42.71 -25.64
N ALA A 265 -11.52 -43.03 -24.72
CA ALA A 265 -12.58 -44.00 -24.94
C ALA A 265 -13.65 -43.50 -25.94
N GLU A 266 -14.01 -42.21 -25.91
CA GLU A 266 -14.91 -41.62 -26.90
C GLU A 266 -14.31 -41.57 -28.30
N ILE A 267 -12.99 -41.35 -28.41
CA ILE A 267 -12.27 -41.40 -29.69
C ILE A 267 -12.35 -42.82 -30.27
N GLU A 268 -12.08 -43.85 -29.46
CA GLU A 268 -12.18 -45.25 -29.89
C GLU A 268 -13.61 -45.64 -30.29
N ILE A 269 -14.63 -45.18 -29.55
CA ILE A 269 -16.05 -45.38 -29.92
C ILE A 269 -16.36 -44.69 -31.24
N LYS A 270 -15.91 -43.44 -31.45
CA LYS A 270 -16.13 -42.67 -32.68
C LYS A 270 -15.47 -43.32 -33.90
N GLU A 271 -14.30 -43.92 -33.74
CA GLU A 271 -13.66 -44.74 -34.78
C GLU A 271 -14.47 -46.01 -35.07
N LYS A 272 -14.94 -46.74 -34.04
CA LYS A 272 -15.81 -47.92 -34.22
C LYS A 272 -17.14 -47.58 -34.89
N LEU A 273 -17.71 -46.40 -34.68
CA LEU A 273 -18.91 -45.91 -35.40
C LEU A 273 -18.67 -45.69 -36.91
N SER A 274 -17.41 -45.63 -37.37
CA SER A 274 -17.08 -45.56 -38.80
C SER A 274 -16.96 -46.94 -39.48
N THR A 275 -16.97 -48.04 -38.70
CA THR A 275 -16.86 -49.42 -39.20
C THR A 275 -17.97 -49.72 -40.23
N PRO A 276 -17.65 -50.39 -41.36
CA PRO A 276 -18.66 -50.80 -42.33
C PRO A 276 -19.52 -51.96 -41.80
N VAL A 277 -20.83 -51.79 -41.85
CA VAL A 277 -21.87 -52.72 -41.36
C VAL A 277 -22.86 -53.00 -42.49
N LYS A 278 -23.43 -54.22 -42.52
CA LYS A 278 -24.48 -54.59 -43.49
C LYS A 278 -25.85 -54.50 -42.82
N ALA A 279 -26.64 -53.50 -43.19
CA ALA A 279 -27.98 -53.26 -42.66
C ALA A 279 -29.03 -53.58 -43.73
N SER A 280 -29.58 -54.80 -43.69
CA SER A 280 -30.68 -55.21 -44.56
C SER A 280 -31.74 -55.93 -43.73
N TYR A 281 -32.80 -55.18 -43.39
CA TYR A 281 -33.86 -55.58 -42.48
C TYR A 281 -35.22 -55.28 -43.10
N ARG A 282 -36.18 -56.18 -42.90
CA ARG A 282 -37.57 -56.02 -43.34
C ARG A 282 -38.49 -56.37 -42.19
N ASP A 283 -39.31 -55.41 -41.80
CA ASP A 283 -40.38 -55.50 -40.81
C ASP A 283 -39.93 -56.14 -39.48
N ARG A 284 -38.72 -55.78 -39.02
CA ARG A 284 -38.13 -56.24 -37.75
C ARG A 284 -38.28 -55.17 -36.66
N PRO A 285 -38.45 -55.56 -35.38
CA PRO A 285 -38.56 -54.61 -34.28
C PRO A 285 -37.25 -53.84 -34.08
N LEU A 286 -37.35 -52.55 -33.76
CA LEU A 286 -36.24 -51.61 -33.62
C LEU A 286 -35.14 -52.12 -32.66
N ALA A 287 -35.50 -52.70 -31.51
CA ALA A 287 -34.51 -53.21 -30.56
C ALA A 287 -33.66 -54.36 -31.11
N GLU A 288 -34.26 -55.35 -31.79
CA GLU A 288 -33.51 -56.48 -32.36
C GLU A 288 -32.51 -56.00 -33.42
N VAL A 289 -32.92 -55.02 -34.23
CA VAL A 289 -32.05 -54.41 -35.24
C VAL A 289 -30.89 -53.64 -34.60
N LEU A 290 -31.14 -52.86 -33.54
CA LEU A 290 -30.07 -52.15 -32.82
C LEU A 290 -29.11 -53.12 -32.12
N ASP A 291 -29.60 -54.20 -31.53
CA ASP A 291 -28.78 -55.26 -30.92
C ASP A 291 -27.91 -56.00 -31.94
N GLU A 292 -28.43 -56.29 -33.13
CA GLU A 292 -27.63 -56.88 -34.22
C GLU A 292 -26.53 -55.91 -34.70
N LEU A 293 -26.86 -54.63 -34.88
CA LEU A 293 -25.88 -53.60 -35.26
C LEU A 293 -24.80 -53.40 -34.18
N ALA A 294 -25.17 -53.44 -32.89
CA ALA A 294 -24.26 -53.40 -31.76
C ALA A 294 -23.28 -54.59 -31.76
N LYS A 295 -23.79 -55.81 -32.02
CA LYS A 295 -22.97 -57.03 -32.15
C LYS A 295 -22.02 -56.97 -33.34
N GLN A 296 -22.47 -56.49 -34.50
CA GLN A 296 -21.63 -56.37 -35.70
C GLN A 296 -20.49 -55.35 -35.52
N ALA A 297 -20.77 -54.18 -34.94
CA ALA A 297 -19.77 -53.13 -34.72
C ALA A 297 -18.93 -53.27 -33.44
N LYS A 298 -19.31 -54.19 -32.53
CA LYS A 298 -18.71 -54.37 -31.20
C LYS A 298 -18.73 -53.08 -30.35
N VAL A 299 -19.83 -52.34 -30.44
CA VAL A 299 -20.09 -51.13 -29.64
C VAL A 299 -21.38 -51.37 -28.84
N PRO A 300 -21.38 -51.18 -27.50
CA PRO A 300 -22.61 -51.23 -26.74
C PRO A 300 -23.50 -50.03 -27.13
N LEU A 301 -24.64 -50.32 -27.76
CA LEU A 301 -25.69 -49.33 -28.00
C LEU A 301 -26.70 -49.41 -26.86
N HIS A 302 -27.08 -48.27 -26.30
CA HIS A 302 -28.12 -48.17 -25.28
C HIS A 302 -29.29 -47.36 -25.85
N VAL A 303 -30.50 -47.84 -25.64
CA VAL A 303 -31.73 -47.22 -26.13
C VAL A 303 -32.33 -46.38 -25.01
N ASP A 304 -32.50 -45.08 -25.27
CA ASP A 304 -33.18 -44.17 -24.34
C ASP A 304 -34.70 -44.33 -24.48
N LEU A 305 -35.30 -45.04 -23.52
CA LEU A 305 -36.74 -45.31 -23.47
C LEU A 305 -37.56 -44.02 -23.31
N VAL A 306 -37.04 -43.01 -22.60
CA VAL A 306 -37.76 -41.73 -22.37
C VAL A 306 -37.77 -40.90 -23.65
N GLY A 307 -36.67 -40.91 -24.41
CA GLY A 307 -36.59 -40.31 -25.73
C GLY A 307 -37.56 -40.97 -26.73
N LEU A 308 -37.62 -42.31 -26.75
CA LEU A 308 -38.54 -43.07 -27.59
C LEU A 308 -40.01 -42.75 -27.32
N ASP A 309 -40.43 -42.74 -26.05
CA ASP A 309 -41.80 -42.40 -25.65
C ASP A 309 -42.21 -40.99 -26.10
N SER A 310 -41.28 -40.03 -26.11
CA SER A 310 -41.55 -38.63 -26.50
C SER A 310 -41.85 -38.45 -27.99
N GLU A 311 -41.28 -39.29 -28.86
CA GLU A 311 -41.55 -39.32 -30.31
C GLU A 311 -42.66 -40.35 -30.67
N SER A 312 -43.33 -40.92 -29.67
CA SER A 312 -44.36 -41.98 -29.81
C SER A 312 -43.90 -43.27 -30.51
N VAL A 313 -42.58 -43.54 -30.49
CA VAL A 313 -41.98 -44.74 -31.09
C VAL A 313 -41.80 -45.80 -30.00
N SER A 314 -42.29 -47.02 -30.22
CA SER A 314 -42.11 -48.13 -29.28
C SER A 314 -40.93 -49.04 -29.69
N THR A 315 -40.38 -49.75 -28.72
CA THR A 315 -39.29 -50.74 -28.91
C THR A 315 -39.60 -51.79 -29.99
N ASP A 316 -40.87 -52.13 -30.16
CA ASP A 316 -41.40 -53.11 -31.12
C ASP A 316 -41.78 -52.51 -32.48
N THR A 317 -41.57 -51.21 -32.72
CA THR A 317 -41.89 -50.56 -34.00
C THR A 317 -41.14 -51.25 -35.14
N PRO A 318 -41.83 -51.73 -36.20
CA PRO A 318 -41.20 -52.43 -37.31
C PRO A 318 -40.43 -51.44 -38.18
N VAL A 319 -39.16 -51.76 -38.45
CA VAL A 319 -38.26 -50.94 -39.28
C VAL A 319 -37.77 -51.74 -40.48
N THR A 320 -37.86 -51.11 -41.65
CA THR A 320 -37.44 -51.68 -42.93
C THR A 320 -36.37 -50.80 -43.57
N ILE A 321 -35.19 -51.38 -43.79
CA ILE A 321 -34.05 -50.75 -44.45
C ILE A 321 -33.40 -51.76 -45.39
N ALA A 322 -33.33 -51.45 -46.67
CA ALA A 322 -32.75 -52.34 -47.69
C ALA A 322 -31.52 -51.68 -48.30
N LEU A 323 -30.33 -52.08 -47.83
CA LEU A 323 -29.04 -51.62 -48.34
C LEU A 323 -28.19 -52.82 -48.79
N ASP A 324 -27.90 -52.87 -50.09
CA ASP A 324 -27.08 -53.94 -50.68
C ASP A 324 -25.57 -53.74 -50.45
N GLN A 325 -25.16 -52.52 -50.10
CA GLN A 325 -23.78 -52.12 -49.85
C GLN A 325 -23.51 -51.95 -48.35
N SER A 326 -22.31 -52.34 -47.90
CA SER A 326 -21.86 -52.08 -46.53
C SER A 326 -21.56 -50.59 -46.34
N ILE A 327 -22.21 -49.96 -45.36
CA ILE A 327 -22.06 -48.53 -45.04
C ILE A 327 -21.57 -48.34 -43.61
N SER A 328 -21.04 -47.17 -43.26
CA SER A 328 -20.60 -46.91 -41.87
C SER A 328 -21.77 -47.05 -40.88
N LEU A 329 -21.51 -47.56 -39.68
CA LEU A 329 -22.55 -47.68 -38.64
C LEU A 329 -23.22 -46.32 -38.36
N LYS A 330 -22.46 -45.21 -38.33
CA LYS A 330 -23.01 -43.86 -38.19
C LYS A 330 -24.03 -43.53 -39.30
N SER A 331 -23.73 -43.88 -40.55
CA SER A 331 -24.65 -43.68 -41.67
C SER A 331 -25.87 -44.60 -41.58
N ALA A 332 -25.68 -45.85 -41.17
CA ALA A 332 -26.77 -46.82 -41.01
C ALA A 332 -27.75 -46.38 -39.92
N LEU A 333 -27.26 -46.02 -38.73
CA LEU A 333 -28.07 -45.48 -37.64
C LEU A 333 -28.78 -44.20 -38.06
N LYS A 334 -28.13 -43.29 -38.80
CA LYS A 334 -28.79 -42.08 -39.31
C LYS A 334 -29.96 -42.43 -40.23
N LEU A 335 -29.74 -43.26 -41.26
CA LEU A 335 -30.78 -43.64 -42.23
C LEU A 335 -31.92 -44.43 -41.59
N LEU A 336 -31.65 -45.15 -40.50
CA LEU A 336 -32.64 -45.92 -39.75
C LEU A 336 -33.49 -45.05 -38.82
N LEU A 337 -32.89 -44.03 -38.19
CA LEU A 337 -33.53 -43.16 -37.20
C LEU A 337 -34.12 -41.86 -37.78
N GLU A 338 -33.65 -41.41 -38.95
CA GLU A 338 -34.14 -40.19 -39.63
C GLU A 338 -35.63 -40.28 -40.02
N PRO A 339 -36.18 -41.41 -40.51
CA PRO A 339 -37.63 -41.57 -40.72
C PRO A 339 -38.47 -41.57 -39.43
N LEU A 340 -37.84 -41.82 -38.28
CA LEU A 340 -38.47 -41.87 -36.96
C LEU A 340 -38.26 -40.56 -36.16
N HIS A 341 -37.67 -39.52 -36.77
CA HIS A 341 -37.25 -38.26 -36.13
C HIS A 341 -36.20 -38.39 -35.00
N LEU A 342 -35.71 -39.61 -34.72
CA LEU A 342 -34.72 -39.92 -33.68
C LEU A 342 -33.26 -39.68 -34.11
N ALA A 343 -33.03 -39.01 -35.25
CA ALA A 343 -31.68 -38.75 -35.77
C ALA A 343 -31.04 -37.52 -35.11
N PRO A 344 -29.72 -37.55 -34.82
CA PRO A 344 -29.03 -36.40 -34.25
C PRO A 344 -29.03 -35.21 -35.24
N PRO A 345 -29.14 -33.95 -34.74
CA PRO A 345 -29.09 -32.75 -35.57
C PRO A 345 -27.76 -32.61 -36.33
N ARG A 346 -27.80 -31.85 -37.43
CA ARG A 346 -26.71 -31.73 -38.42
C ARG A 346 -25.45 -31.03 -37.90
#